data_AF-H1V506-F1
#
_entry.id   AF-H1V506-F1
#
_cell.length_a   1.000
_cell.length_b   1.000
_cell.length_c   1.000
_cell.angle_alpha   90.00
_cell.angle_beta   90.00
_cell.angle_gamma   90.00
#
_symmetry.space_group_name_H-M   'P 1'
#
loop_
_entity.id
_entity.type
_entity.pdbx_description
1 polymer ?
#
loop_
_entity_poly.entity_id
_entity_poly.type
_entity_poly.pdbx_seq_one_letter_code
_entity_poly.pdbx_strand_id
1 'polypeptide(L)'
;MSQDAGKQLLDLIKNPYSEQLQKNSVWAALATSLGVTVAIALTFSFLRPYNQSVYAPKLKHADERNAPPPIGKKIWSWIPPLWKTTETELVHHVGMDATLFLRFVRMCVYMFSTISVFCIAILIPTYLSNRAQDIDGSWLDAITPIAVWGDAYWAQVAVAYMITFTVMGFLWWNYRKVLLLRRKYFESEEYQNSLHARTLMLYDIPKDRCSDEGIARIIDEVVPASSFSRTAIARNVKDLPKLIEQHNQTVRKLEQVLAKYMKKPDQLPAARPMCKPSKKDPSFATYPKGQKVDAIEYLTQRIKELEIEIKEAPAQCRSMFL
;
A
#
# COMPACT_ATOMS: atom_id res chain seq x y z
N MET A 1 -61.77 -30.47 -3.79
CA MET A 1 -61.04 -29.89 -4.94
C MET A 1 -60.60 -28.43 -4.76
N SER A 2 -61.16 -27.61 -3.85
CA SER A 2 -60.76 -26.20 -3.68
C SER A 2 -59.57 -25.93 -2.75
N GLN A 3 -59.23 -26.86 -1.85
CA GLN A 3 -58.09 -26.69 -0.91
C GLN A 3 -56.72 -26.72 -1.59
N ASP A 4 -56.63 -27.26 -2.81
CA ASP A 4 -55.37 -27.41 -3.55
C ASP A 4 -54.96 -26.11 -4.27
N ALA A 5 -55.92 -25.42 -4.88
CA ALA A 5 -55.70 -24.15 -5.56
C ALA A 5 -55.29 -23.03 -4.59
N GLY A 6 -55.84 -23.03 -3.36
CA GLY A 6 -55.46 -22.08 -2.32
C GLY A 6 -54.04 -22.30 -1.79
N LYS A 7 -53.62 -23.58 -1.67
CA LYS A 7 -52.24 -23.93 -1.31
C LYS A 7 -51.26 -23.59 -2.42
N GLN A 8 -51.60 -23.88 -3.68
CA GLN A 8 -50.80 -23.47 -4.84
C GLN A 8 -50.66 -21.95 -4.94
N LEU A 9 -51.74 -21.18 -4.72
CA LEU A 9 -51.65 -19.72 -4.67
C LEU A 9 -50.78 -19.22 -3.51
N LEU A 10 -50.90 -19.81 -2.32
CA LEU A 10 -50.05 -19.46 -1.18
C LEU A 10 -48.57 -19.77 -1.44
N ASP A 11 -48.27 -20.89 -2.10
CA ASP A 11 -46.90 -21.29 -2.43
C ASP A 11 -46.30 -20.41 -3.56
N LEU A 12 -47.12 -20.10 -4.57
CA LEU A 12 -46.80 -19.13 -5.62
C LEU A 12 -46.65 -17.70 -5.09
N ILE A 13 -47.33 -17.31 -4.01
CA ILE A 13 -47.15 -15.99 -3.37
C ILE A 13 -45.91 -15.99 -2.46
N LYS A 14 -45.55 -17.14 -1.87
CA LYS A 14 -44.43 -17.27 -0.94
C LYS A 14 -43.06 -17.11 -1.63
N ASN A 15 -42.89 -17.62 -2.86
CA ASN A 15 -41.59 -17.61 -3.57
C ASN A 15 -41.61 -17.27 -5.09
N PRO A 16 -42.46 -16.37 -5.63
CA PRO A 16 -42.59 -16.21 -7.09
C PRO A 16 -41.36 -15.60 -7.77
N TYR A 17 -40.58 -14.80 -7.05
CA TYR A 17 -39.48 -14.02 -7.62
C TYR A 17 -38.13 -14.24 -6.94
N SER A 18 -38.07 -14.85 -5.75
CA SER A 18 -36.82 -15.01 -4.99
C SER A 18 -35.82 -15.90 -5.73
N GLU A 19 -36.22 -17.07 -6.20
CA GLU A 19 -35.30 -18.03 -6.84
C GLU A 19 -34.81 -17.58 -8.23
N GLN A 20 -35.70 -17.03 -9.07
CA GLN A 20 -35.32 -16.54 -10.40
C GLN A 20 -34.48 -15.27 -10.32
N LEU A 21 -34.80 -14.34 -9.41
CA LEU A 21 -33.97 -13.16 -9.18
C LEU A 21 -32.60 -13.52 -8.60
N GLN A 22 -32.51 -14.53 -7.72
CA GLN A 22 -31.22 -15.00 -7.18
C GLN A 22 -30.32 -15.61 -8.26
N LYS A 23 -30.85 -16.48 -9.15
CA LYS A 23 -30.06 -17.04 -10.25
C LYS A 23 -29.55 -15.96 -11.21
N ASN A 24 -30.45 -15.07 -11.64
CA ASN A 24 -30.11 -14.03 -12.60
C ASN A 24 -29.18 -12.98 -11.99
N SER A 25 -29.33 -12.67 -10.69
CA SER A 25 -28.43 -11.72 -10.00
C SER A 25 -27.02 -12.27 -9.82
N VAL A 26 -26.84 -13.57 -9.54
CA VAL A 26 -25.50 -14.18 -9.47
C VAL A 26 -24.80 -14.12 -10.82
N TRP A 27 -25.48 -14.50 -11.91
CA TRP A 27 -24.91 -14.42 -13.27
C TRP A 27 -24.64 -12.97 -13.69
N ALA A 28 -25.55 -12.04 -13.39
CA ALA A 28 -25.34 -10.64 -13.68
C ALA A 28 -24.15 -10.07 -12.88
N ALA A 29 -24.02 -10.41 -11.60
CA ALA A 29 -22.89 -9.98 -10.76
C ALA A 29 -21.55 -10.56 -11.24
N LEU A 30 -21.51 -11.84 -11.60
CA LEU A 30 -20.32 -12.48 -12.18
C LEU A 30 -19.96 -11.86 -13.54
N ALA A 31 -20.93 -11.68 -14.43
CA ALA A 31 -20.69 -11.11 -15.75
C ALA A 31 -20.21 -9.65 -15.67
N THR A 32 -20.84 -8.83 -14.82
CA THR A 32 -20.43 -7.44 -14.62
C THR A 32 -19.07 -7.32 -13.95
N SER A 33 -18.80 -8.07 -12.88
CA SER A 33 -17.50 -8.03 -12.20
C SER A 33 -16.36 -8.55 -13.08
N LEU A 34 -16.57 -9.65 -13.80
CA LEU A 34 -15.60 -10.19 -14.74
C LEU A 34 -15.38 -9.23 -15.92
N GLY A 35 -16.46 -8.68 -16.48
CA GLY A 35 -16.40 -7.72 -17.58
C GLY A 35 -15.64 -6.46 -17.20
N VAL A 36 -15.91 -5.87 -16.03
CA VAL A 36 -15.18 -4.71 -15.50
C VAL A 36 -13.71 -5.05 -15.25
N THR A 37 -13.42 -6.22 -14.67
CA THR A 37 -12.03 -6.65 -14.40
C THR A 37 -11.24 -6.83 -15.69
N VAL A 38 -11.83 -7.47 -16.71
CA VAL A 38 -11.21 -7.65 -18.02
C VAL A 38 -11.02 -6.31 -18.72
N ALA A 39 -12.01 -5.42 -18.67
CA ALA A 39 -11.90 -4.07 -19.24
C ALA A 39 -10.73 -3.31 -18.61
N ILE A 40 -10.63 -3.28 -17.27
CA ILE A 40 -9.53 -2.64 -16.56
C ILE A 40 -8.19 -3.28 -16.94
N ALA A 41 -8.11 -4.61 -16.97
CA ALA A 41 -6.89 -5.33 -17.34
C ALA A 41 -6.43 -4.98 -18.76
N LEU A 42 -7.35 -4.92 -19.73
CA LEU A 42 -7.06 -4.52 -21.10
C LEU A 42 -6.62 -3.06 -21.17
N THR A 43 -7.36 -2.14 -20.52
CA THR A 43 -6.97 -0.71 -20.44
C THR A 43 -5.58 -0.56 -19.86
N PHE A 44 -5.26 -1.24 -18.76
CA PHE A 44 -3.92 -1.26 -18.19
C PHE A 44 -2.89 -1.78 -19.19
N SER A 45 -3.19 -2.90 -19.85
CA SER A 45 -2.32 -3.52 -20.86
C SER A 45 -1.99 -2.59 -22.04
N PHE A 46 -2.93 -1.74 -22.44
CA PHE A 46 -2.76 -0.75 -23.52
C PHE A 46 -2.08 0.55 -23.04
N LEU A 47 -2.43 1.09 -21.87
CA LEU A 47 -1.89 2.36 -21.37
C LEU A 47 -0.46 2.23 -20.85
N ARG A 48 -0.10 1.06 -20.29
CA ARG A 48 1.21 0.78 -19.71
C ARG A 48 2.40 1.06 -20.66
N PRO A 49 2.44 0.57 -21.91
CA PRO A 49 3.56 0.86 -22.82
C PRO A 49 3.62 2.33 -23.25
N TYR A 50 2.50 3.04 -23.25
CA TYR A 50 2.43 4.45 -23.68
C TYR A 50 2.89 5.42 -22.59
N ASN A 51 2.63 5.12 -21.30
CA ASN A 51 2.95 6.01 -20.19
C ASN A 51 3.93 5.42 -19.17
N GLN A 52 5.15 5.11 -19.62
CA GLN A 52 6.19 4.51 -18.77
C GLN A 52 6.61 5.41 -17.59
N SER A 53 6.42 6.73 -17.68
CA SER A 53 6.75 7.65 -16.58
C SER A 53 5.88 7.46 -15.34
N VAL A 54 4.63 7.01 -15.53
CA VAL A 54 3.68 6.76 -14.43
C VAL A 54 3.71 5.30 -13.99
N TYR A 55 3.80 4.37 -14.94
CA TYR A 55 3.71 2.92 -14.65
C TYR A 55 5.07 2.25 -14.36
N ALA A 56 6.19 2.90 -14.66
CA ALA A 56 7.53 2.37 -14.40
C ALA A 56 8.49 3.44 -13.81
N PRO A 57 8.09 4.19 -12.76
CA PRO A 57 8.95 5.23 -12.18
C PRO A 57 10.21 4.63 -11.55
N LYS A 58 10.10 3.45 -10.91
CA LYS A 58 11.24 2.71 -10.36
C LYS A 58 12.19 2.17 -11.44
N LEU A 59 11.72 1.89 -12.65
CA LEU A 59 12.62 1.51 -13.75
C LEU A 59 13.42 2.72 -14.26
N LYS A 60 12.82 3.91 -14.23
CA LYS A 60 13.39 5.14 -14.79
C LYS A 60 14.31 5.89 -13.82
N HIS A 61 14.06 5.77 -12.51
CA HIS A 61 14.75 6.54 -11.47
C HIS A 61 15.50 5.68 -10.44
N ALA A 62 15.56 4.36 -10.61
CA ALA A 62 16.42 3.52 -9.76
C ALA A 62 17.86 3.53 -10.29
N ASP A 63 18.82 3.48 -9.35
CA ASP A 63 20.22 3.19 -9.67
C ASP A 63 20.32 1.87 -10.46
N GLU A 64 21.25 1.81 -11.43
CA GLU A 64 21.44 0.65 -12.33
C GLU A 64 21.58 -0.69 -11.59
N ARG A 65 22.00 -0.67 -10.32
CA ARG A 65 22.15 -1.85 -9.46
C ARG A 65 20.82 -2.42 -8.95
N ASN A 66 19.78 -1.59 -8.79
CA ASN A 66 18.48 -1.98 -8.22
C ASN A 66 17.35 -1.99 -9.27
N ALA A 67 17.64 -1.63 -10.51
CA ALA A 67 16.66 -1.57 -11.57
C ALA A 67 16.10 -2.98 -11.88
N PRO A 68 14.77 -3.17 -11.87
CA PRO A 68 14.16 -4.45 -12.25
C PRO A 68 14.38 -4.72 -13.75
N PRO A 69 14.33 -5.99 -14.20
CA PRO A 69 14.53 -6.33 -15.61
C PRO A 69 13.53 -5.57 -16.50
N PRO A 70 13.98 -5.07 -17.68
CA PRO A 70 13.13 -4.27 -18.54
C PRO A 70 11.97 -5.13 -19.04
N ILE A 71 10.76 -4.72 -18.70
CA ILE A 71 9.57 -5.44 -19.12
C ILE A 71 9.28 -5.06 -20.58
N GLY A 72 9.13 -6.07 -21.45
CA GLY A 72 8.89 -5.87 -22.87
C GLY A 72 7.70 -4.95 -23.16
N LYS A 73 7.78 -4.21 -24.27
CA LYS A 73 6.76 -3.22 -24.70
C LYS A 73 5.46 -3.85 -25.23
N LYS A 74 5.34 -5.18 -25.30
CA LYS A 74 4.11 -5.84 -25.79
C LYS A 74 3.04 -5.90 -24.70
N ILE A 75 1.79 -5.92 -25.13
CA ILE A 75 0.57 -5.85 -24.30
C ILE A 75 0.59 -6.90 -23.17
N TRP A 76 1.05 -8.12 -23.44
CA TRP A 76 1.10 -9.23 -22.46
C TRP A 76 2.51 -9.55 -21.94
N SER A 77 3.53 -8.76 -22.30
CA SER A 77 4.93 -9.03 -21.93
C SER A 77 5.22 -8.87 -20.44
N TRP A 78 4.26 -8.42 -19.63
CA TRP A 78 4.39 -8.29 -18.19
C TRP A 78 4.12 -9.58 -17.43
N ILE A 79 3.35 -10.51 -17.98
CA ILE A 79 3.00 -11.76 -17.28
C ILE A 79 4.20 -12.69 -17.09
N PRO A 80 5.02 -12.98 -18.12
CA PRO A 80 6.13 -13.93 -17.97
C PRO A 80 7.18 -13.50 -16.94
N PRO A 81 7.60 -12.21 -16.87
CA PRO A 81 8.47 -11.75 -15.79
C PRO A 81 7.86 -11.98 -14.41
N LEU A 82 6.58 -11.65 -14.19
CA LEU A 82 5.93 -11.82 -12.88
C LEU A 82 5.88 -13.28 -12.40
N TRP A 83 5.77 -14.23 -13.33
CA TRP A 83 5.80 -15.66 -13.00
C TRP A 83 7.20 -16.22 -12.84
N LYS A 84 8.20 -15.69 -13.55
CA LYS A 84 9.58 -16.17 -13.49
C LYS A 84 10.40 -15.57 -12.34
N THR A 85 10.04 -14.38 -11.85
CA THR A 85 10.78 -13.71 -10.78
C THR A 85 10.83 -14.55 -9.51
N THR A 86 12.05 -14.84 -9.07
CA THR A 86 12.29 -15.59 -7.84
C THR A 86 12.14 -14.70 -6.61
N GLU A 87 11.80 -15.30 -5.47
CA GLU A 87 11.64 -14.52 -4.22
C GLU A 87 12.93 -13.84 -3.77
N THR A 88 14.10 -14.43 -4.07
CA THR A 88 15.41 -13.86 -3.75
C THR A 88 15.69 -12.60 -4.54
N GLU A 89 15.38 -12.58 -5.83
CA GLU A 89 15.48 -11.37 -6.67
C GLU A 89 14.47 -10.31 -6.22
N LEU A 90 13.26 -10.74 -5.83
CA LEU A 90 12.19 -9.84 -5.40
C LEU A 90 12.58 -9.06 -4.14
N VAL A 91 13.27 -9.70 -3.18
CA VAL A 91 13.78 -9.03 -1.98
C VAL A 91 14.75 -7.91 -2.35
N HIS A 92 15.63 -8.14 -3.33
CA HIS A 92 16.65 -7.16 -3.72
C HIS A 92 16.04 -5.94 -4.47
N HIS A 93 14.99 -6.16 -5.28
CA HIS A 93 14.41 -5.09 -6.10
C HIS A 93 13.27 -4.31 -5.42
N VAL A 94 12.43 -4.98 -4.62
CA VAL A 94 11.21 -4.38 -4.04
C VAL A 94 11.33 -4.21 -2.53
N GLY A 95 12.31 -4.88 -1.90
CA GLY A 95 12.51 -4.92 -0.46
C GLY A 95 11.86 -6.13 0.20
N MET A 96 12.24 -6.40 1.45
CA MET A 96 11.71 -7.53 2.21
C MET A 96 10.20 -7.41 2.45
N ASP A 97 9.73 -6.26 2.93
CA ASP A 97 8.33 -6.09 3.35
C ASP A 97 7.34 -6.37 2.21
N ALA A 98 7.58 -5.76 1.05
CA ALA A 98 6.78 -6.00 -0.14
C ALA A 98 6.85 -7.46 -0.62
N THR A 99 8.01 -8.10 -0.48
CA THR A 99 8.17 -9.53 -0.81
C THR A 99 7.36 -10.42 0.14
N LEU A 100 7.33 -10.10 1.43
CA LEU A 100 6.52 -10.80 2.42
C LEU A 100 5.02 -10.64 2.13
N PHE A 101 4.59 -9.44 1.75
CA PHE A 101 3.21 -9.20 1.33
C PHE A 101 2.82 -10.04 0.10
N LEU A 102 3.66 -10.04 -0.94
CA LEU A 102 3.40 -10.84 -2.15
C LEU A 102 3.36 -12.35 -1.86
N ARG A 103 4.24 -12.82 -0.96
CA ARG A 103 4.24 -14.21 -0.51
C ARG A 103 2.97 -14.54 0.28
N PHE A 104 2.52 -13.65 1.16
CA PHE A 104 1.26 -13.79 1.89
C PHE A 104 0.05 -13.89 0.95
N VAL A 105 -0.04 -13.00 -0.04
CA VAL A 105 -1.11 -13.04 -1.05
C VAL A 105 -1.08 -14.36 -1.84
N ARG A 106 0.11 -14.81 -2.27
CA ARG A 106 0.28 -16.08 -2.98
C ARG A 106 -0.14 -17.28 -2.12
N MET A 107 0.20 -17.29 -0.83
CA MET A 107 -0.26 -18.29 0.12
C MET A 107 -1.79 -18.30 0.21
N CYS A 108 -2.42 -17.14 0.34
CA CYS A 108 -3.88 -17.03 0.40
C CYS A 108 -4.54 -17.63 -0.84
N VAL A 109 -4.03 -17.33 -2.04
CA VAL A 109 -4.55 -17.90 -3.30
C VAL A 109 -4.45 -19.42 -3.29
N TYR A 110 -3.30 -20.00 -2.93
CA TYR A 110 -3.14 -21.45 -2.87
C TYR A 110 -3.98 -22.11 -1.78
N MET A 111 -4.09 -21.47 -0.62
CA MET A 111 -4.89 -21.95 0.51
C MET A 111 -6.38 -21.98 0.14
N PHE A 112 -6.93 -20.87 -0.37
CA PHE A 112 -8.33 -20.80 -0.81
C PHE A 112 -8.61 -21.71 -2.00
N SER A 113 -7.66 -21.86 -2.94
CA SER A 113 -7.81 -22.81 -4.05
C SER A 113 -7.86 -24.25 -3.56
N THR A 114 -7.00 -24.63 -2.62
CA THR A 114 -6.96 -25.98 -2.03
C THR A 114 -8.25 -26.26 -1.25
N ILE A 115 -8.67 -25.32 -0.40
CA ILE A 115 -9.94 -25.41 0.35
C ILE A 115 -11.12 -25.52 -0.61
N SER A 116 -11.15 -24.70 -1.67
CA SER A 116 -12.22 -24.73 -2.68
C SER A 116 -12.32 -26.10 -3.35
N VAL A 117 -11.20 -26.71 -3.74
CA VAL A 117 -11.18 -28.06 -4.32
C VAL A 117 -11.71 -29.09 -3.32
N PHE A 118 -11.30 -29.06 -2.06
CA PHE A 118 -11.82 -29.99 -1.04
C PHE A 118 -13.31 -29.78 -0.77
N CYS A 119 -13.77 -28.54 -0.67
CA CYS A 119 -15.18 -28.22 -0.51
C CYS A 119 -15.99 -28.74 -1.70
N ILE A 120 -15.56 -28.47 -2.93
CA ILE A 120 -16.23 -28.95 -4.15
C ILE A 120 -16.26 -30.48 -4.19
N ALA A 121 -15.15 -31.14 -3.86
CA ALA A 121 -15.03 -32.60 -3.94
C ALA A 121 -15.84 -33.34 -2.88
N ILE A 122 -16.08 -32.74 -1.70
CA ILE A 122 -16.71 -33.43 -0.56
C ILE A 122 -18.13 -32.90 -0.29
N LEU A 123 -18.33 -31.57 -0.24
CA LEU A 123 -19.65 -30.99 0.08
C LEU A 123 -20.65 -31.23 -1.05
N ILE A 124 -20.26 -30.99 -2.31
CA ILE A 124 -21.22 -31.08 -3.43
C ILE A 124 -21.79 -32.50 -3.55
N PRO A 125 -20.99 -33.59 -3.58
CA PRO A 125 -21.55 -34.93 -3.62
C PRO A 125 -22.40 -35.26 -2.39
N THR A 126 -21.95 -34.87 -1.19
CA THR A 126 -22.70 -35.13 0.05
C THR A 126 -24.07 -34.45 0.04
N TYR A 127 -24.15 -33.22 -0.47
CA TYR A 127 -25.38 -32.45 -0.54
C TYR A 127 -26.33 -32.99 -1.61
N LEU A 128 -25.79 -33.42 -2.76
CA LEU A 128 -26.60 -34.03 -3.82
C LEU A 128 -27.14 -35.42 -3.42
N SER A 129 -26.36 -36.24 -2.71
CA SER A 129 -26.77 -37.59 -2.30
C SER A 129 -27.77 -37.61 -1.15
N ASN A 130 -27.75 -36.62 -0.26
CA ASN A 130 -28.62 -36.53 0.92
C ASN A 130 -29.68 -35.43 0.79
N ARG A 131 -30.04 -35.07 -0.45
CA ARG A 131 -31.03 -34.03 -0.73
C ARG A 131 -32.41 -34.47 -0.21
N ALA A 132 -33.03 -33.64 0.63
CA ALA A 132 -34.43 -33.83 0.99
C ALA A 132 -35.32 -33.83 -0.26
N GLN A 133 -36.20 -34.82 -0.39
CA GLN A 133 -37.05 -35.06 -1.57
C GLN A 133 -38.01 -33.90 -1.93
N ASP A 134 -38.22 -32.95 -1.02
CA ASP A 134 -39.20 -31.85 -1.16
C ASP A 134 -38.62 -30.53 -1.68
N ILE A 135 -37.33 -30.46 -2.02
CA ILE A 135 -36.72 -29.22 -2.52
C ILE A 135 -36.71 -29.25 -4.05
N ASP A 136 -37.76 -28.73 -4.69
CA ASP A 136 -37.85 -28.49 -6.14
C ASP A 136 -37.31 -27.10 -6.53
N GLY A 137 -36.16 -26.74 -5.94
CA GLY A 137 -35.53 -25.42 -6.06
C GLY A 137 -34.30 -25.38 -6.98
N SER A 138 -33.73 -24.20 -7.12
CA SER A 138 -32.52 -23.88 -7.90
C SER A 138 -31.32 -24.79 -7.63
N TRP A 139 -30.38 -24.87 -8.59
CA TRP A 139 -29.07 -25.52 -8.38
C TRP A 139 -28.30 -24.89 -7.21
N LEU A 140 -28.57 -23.62 -6.88
CA LEU A 140 -28.00 -22.92 -5.73
C LEU A 140 -28.53 -23.45 -4.40
N ASP A 141 -29.81 -23.83 -4.35
CA ASP A 141 -30.45 -24.40 -3.17
C ASP A 141 -29.97 -25.84 -2.95
N ALA A 142 -29.61 -26.54 -4.02
CA ALA A 142 -29.03 -27.87 -3.98
C ALA A 142 -27.61 -27.93 -3.40
N ILE A 143 -26.87 -26.81 -3.41
CA ILE A 143 -25.50 -26.73 -2.89
C ILE A 143 -25.41 -26.03 -1.52
N THR A 144 -26.54 -25.67 -0.92
CA THR A 144 -26.58 -25.03 0.40
C THR A 144 -26.83 -26.05 1.51
N PRO A 145 -26.38 -25.77 2.76
CA PRO A 145 -26.59 -26.65 3.92
C PRO A 145 -28.06 -26.96 4.23
N ILE A 146 -29.00 -26.15 3.72
CA ILE A 146 -30.44 -26.32 3.92
C ILE A 146 -31.00 -27.60 3.26
N ALA A 147 -30.29 -28.13 2.26
CA ALA A 147 -30.71 -29.32 1.52
C ALA A 147 -30.46 -30.64 2.27
N VAL A 148 -29.71 -30.61 3.37
CA VAL A 148 -29.18 -31.80 4.05
C VAL A 148 -29.89 -32.03 5.38
N TRP A 149 -30.29 -33.28 5.62
CA TRP A 149 -30.96 -33.71 6.85
C TRP A 149 -30.34 -35.00 7.40
N GLY A 150 -30.32 -35.17 8.73
CA GLY A 150 -29.81 -36.38 9.39
C GLY A 150 -28.29 -36.43 9.56
N ASP A 151 -27.71 -37.64 9.50
CA ASP A 151 -26.29 -37.89 9.83
C ASP A 151 -25.30 -37.16 8.91
N ALA A 152 -25.75 -36.68 7.75
CA ALA A 152 -24.95 -35.92 6.81
C ALA A 152 -24.48 -34.54 7.34
N TYR A 153 -25.02 -34.04 8.47
CA TYR A 153 -24.45 -32.87 9.17
C TYR A 153 -23.02 -33.12 9.68
N TRP A 154 -22.70 -34.35 10.06
CA TRP A 154 -21.34 -34.69 10.52
C TRP A 154 -20.30 -34.53 9.42
N ALA A 155 -20.68 -34.65 8.14
CA ALA A 155 -19.78 -34.38 7.02
C ALA A 155 -19.37 -32.89 6.97
N GLN A 156 -20.27 -31.96 7.29
CA GLN A 156 -19.95 -30.53 7.36
C GLN A 156 -18.97 -30.24 8.50
N VAL A 157 -19.17 -30.88 9.66
CA VAL A 157 -18.27 -30.78 10.81
C VAL A 157 -16.88 -31.33 10.45
N ALA A 158 -16.81 -32.50 9.82
CA ALA A 158 -15.55 -33.10 9.38
C ALA A 158 -14.80 -32.20 8.38
N VAL A 159 -15.51 -31.59 7.43
CA VAL A 159 -14.90 -30.66 6.48
C VAL A 159 -14.47 -29.37 7.16
N ALA A 160 -15.23 -28.84 8.12
CA ALA A 160 -14.80 -27.68 8.90
C ALA A 160 -13.46 -27.93 9.59
N TYR A 161 -13.29 -29.08 10.25
CA TYR A 161 -11.99 -29.47 10.83
C TYR A 161 -10.90 -29.62 9.76
N MET A 162 -11.20 -30.24 8.62
CA MET A 162 -10.25 -30.36 7.50
C MET A 162 -9.77 -28.99 7.00
N ILE A 163 -10.68 -28.02 6.88
CA ILE A 163 -10.35 -26.64 6.52
C ILE A 163 -9.42 -26.05 7.58
N THR A 164 -9.74 -26.18 8.87
CA THR A 164 -8.88 -25.68 9.96
C THR A 164 -7.48 -26.29 9.91
N PHE A 165 -7.35 -27.60 9.70
CA PHE A 165 -6.04 -28.26 9.57
C PHE A 165 -5.28 -27.80 8.33
N THR A 166 -5.96 -27.61 7.21
CA THR A 166 -5.37 -27.10 5.97
C THR A 166 -4.83 -25.68 6.18
N VAL A 167 -5.64 -24.80 6.77
CA VAL A 167 -5.24 -23.42 7.12
C VAL A 167 -4.01 -23.46 8.03
N MET A 168 -4.06 -24.24 9.12
CA MET A 168 -2.94 -24.35 10.06
C MET A 168 -1.65 -24.85 9.38
N GLY A 169 -1.75 -25.83 8.49
CA GLY A 169 -0.62 -26.35 7.71
C GLY A 169 0.01 -25.31 6.78
N PHE A 170 -0.82 -24.58 6.02
CA PHE A 170 -0.35 -23.50 5.13
C PHE A 170 0.30 -22.36 5.92
N LEU A 171 -0.31 -21.95 7.03
CA LEU A 171 0.25 -20.92 7.92
C LEU A 171 1.61 -21.35 8.47
N TRP A 172 1.72 -22.58 8.98
CA TRP A 172 2.97 -23.11 9.53
C TRP A 172 4.09 -23.15 8.49
N TRP A 173 3.79 -23.68 7.30
CA TRP A 173 4.79 -23.76 6.23
C TRP A 173 5.23 -22.38 5.75
N ASN A 174 4.28 -21.46 5.60
CA ASN A 174 4.60 -20.09 5.22
C ASN A 174 5.43 -19.39 6.30
N TYR A 175 5.06 -19.52 7.57
CA TYR A 175 5.77 -18.91 8.69
C TYR A 175 7.23 -19.35 8.75
N ARG A 176 7.50 -20.65 8.61
CA ARG A 176 8.87 -21.19 8.52
C ARG A 176 9.67 -20.60 7.37
N LYS A 177 9.05 -20.43 6.20
CA LYS A 177 9.73 -19.86 5.03
C LYS A 177 9.99 -18.37 5.19
N VAL A 178 9.06 -17.62 5.78
CA VAL A 178 9.22 -16.20 6.13
C VAL A 178 10.37 -16.03 7.12
N LEU A 179 10.47 -16.87 8.15
CA LEU A 179 11.58 -16.84 9.10
C LEU A 179 12.93 -17.07 8.41
N LEU A 180 13.03 -18.05 7.51
CA LEU A 180 14.25 -18.30 6.74
C LEU A 180 14.63 -17.11 5.86
N LEU A 181 13.64 -16.49 5.19
CA LEU A 181 13.88 -15.32 4.34
C LEU A 181 14.34 -14.12 5.18
N ARG A 182 13.69 -13.87 6.31
CA ARG A 182 14.06 -12.80 7.25
C ARG A 182 15.48 -12.97 7.78
N ARG A 183 15.85 -14.20 8.16
CA ARG A 183 17.21 -14.51 8.62
C ARG A 183 18.24 -14.25 7.53
N LYS A 184 18.02 -14.76 6.31
CA LYS A 184 18.92 -14.53 5.17
C LYS A 184 19.11 -13.06 4.84
N TYR A 185 18.05 -12.27 4.94
CA TYR A 185 18.14 -10.83 4.73
C TYR A 185 18.96 -10.13 5.82
N PHE A 186 18.75 -10.46 7.09
CA PHE A 186 19.55 -9.87 8.17
C PHE A 186 21.01 -10.31 8.12
N GLU A 187 21.31 -11.51 7.63
CA GLU A 187 22.67 -11.98 7.39
C GLU A 187 23.32 -11.34 6.14
N SER A 188 22.56 -10.63 5.30
CA SER A 188 23.11 -10.00 4.09
C SER A 188 24.05 -8.83 4.41
N GLU A 189 25.12 -8.71 3.64
CA GLU A 189 26.10 -7.63 3.80
C GLU A 189 25.48 -6.24 3.59
N GLU A 190 24.51 -6.12 2.69
CA GLU A 190 23.82 -4.86 2.43
C GLU A 190 23.07 -4.38 3.68
N TYR A 191 22.38 -5.28 4.38
CA TYR A 191 21.72 -4.93 5.64
C TYR A 191 22.73 -4.64 6.75
N GLN A 192 23.74 -5.48 6.94
CA GLN A 192 24.75 -5.32 8.00
C GLN A 192 25.57 -4.04 7.87
N ASN A 193 25.89 -3.65 6.63
CA ASN A 193 26.61 -2.40 6.36
C ASN A 193 25.70 -1.16 6.30
N SER A 194 24.38 -1.34 6.29
CA SER A 194 23.44 -0.23 6.26
C SER A 194 23.54 0.64 7.52
N LEU A 195 23.27 1.93 7.35
CA LEU A 195 23.23 2.86 8.48
C LEU A 195 22.18 2.45 9.51
N HIS A 196 21.05 1.88 9.09
CA HIS A 196 19.97 1.48 9.97
C HIS A 196 20.35 0.30 10.89
N ALA A 197 21.17 -0.65 10.41
CA ALA A 197 21.65 -1.75 11.25
C ALA A 197 22.75 -1.32 12.24
N ARG A 198 23.49 -0.27 11.90
CA ARG A 198 24.63 0.25 12.69
C ARG A 198 24.29 1.42 13.60
N THR A 199 23.06 1.94 13.53
CA THR A 199 22.60 3.08 14.33
C THR A 199 21.69 2.58 15.46
N LEU A 200 22.02 2.95 16.69
CA LEU A 200 21.19 2.69 17.86
C LEU A 200 20.49 3.97 18.28
N MET A 201 19.18 3.87 18.53
CA MET A 201 18.40 4.96 19.12
C MET A 201 18.34 4.74 20.62
N LEU A 202 18.86 5.71 21.39
CA LEU A 202 18.84 5.71 22.84
C LEU A 202 17.73 6.64 23.32
N TYR A 203 16.93 6.17 24.27
CA TYR A 203 15.86 6.93 24.92
C TYR A 203 16.21 7.20 26.39
N ASP A 204 15.56 8.21 26.98
CA ASP A 204 15.61 8.53 28.41
C ASP A 204 17.02 8.77 29.00
N ILE A 205 17.84 9.54 28.29
CA ILE A 205 19.15 9.97 28.78
C ILE A 205 18.97 11.10 29.82
N PRO A 206 19.66 11.05 30.98
CA PRO A 206 19.60 12.12 31.97
C PRO A 206 20.09 13.44 31.37
N LYS A 207 19.40 14.55 31.71
CA LYS A 207 19.65 15.88 31.12
C LYS A 207 21.11 16.33 31.22
N ASP A 208 21.79 15.95 32.32
CA ASP A 208 23.18 16.32 32.60
C ASP A 208 24.18 15.64 31.64
N ARG A 209 23.76 14.58 30.94
CA ARG A 209 24.56 13.84 29.95
C ARG A 209 23.97 13.90 28.54
N CYS A 210 22.94 14.73 28.32
CA CYS A 210 22.37 15.03 27.00
C CYS A 210 23.25 16.01 26.20
N SER A 211 24.55 15.74 26.11
CA SER A 211 25.49 16.40 25.19
C SER A 211 26.19 15.35 24.32
N ASP A 212 26.66 15.73 23.13
CA ASP A 212 27.29 14.76 22.21
C ASP A 212 28.52 14.09 22.88
N GLU A 213 29.22 14.85 23.74
CA GLU A 213 30.30 14.38 24.60
C GLU A 213 29.79 13.53 25.79
N GLY A 214 28.67 13.90 26.41
CA GLY A 214 28.06 13.14 27.50
C GLY A 214 27.63 11.74 27.06
N ILE A 215 27.07 11.64 25.85
CA ILE A 215 26.72 10.37 25.21
C ILE A 215 27.98 9.56 24.88
N ALA A 216 29.02 10.21 24.33
CA ALA A 216 30.29 9.53 24.05
C ALA A 216 30.89 8.92 25.32
N ARG A 217 30.91 9.66 26.44
CA ARG A 217 31.41 9.16 27.74
C ARG A 217 30.62 7.96 28.27
N ILE A 218 29.28 7.99 28.21
CA ILE A 218 28.44 6.86 28.63
C ILE A 218 28.76 5.62 27.81
N ILE A 219 28.94 5.81 26.51
CA ILE A 219 29.24 4.73 25.58
C ILE A 219 30.65 4.16 25.85
N ASP A 220 31.65 5.02 26.06
CA ASP A 220 33.03 4.62 26.37
C ASP A 220 33.12 3.84 27.70
N GLU A 221 32.30 4.19 28.69
CA GLU A 221 32.19 3.46 29.96
C GLU A 221 31.67 2.02 29.77
N VAL A 222 30.77 1.79 28.82
CA VAL A 222 30.13 0.47 28.59
C VAL A 222 30.91 -0.38 27.59
N VAL A 223 31.44 0.22 26.52
CA VAL A 223 32.17 -0.51 25.46
C VAL A 223 33.42 0.29 25.03
N PRO A 224 34.55 0.13 25.75
CA PRO A 224 35.77 0.91 25.50
C PRO A 224 36.46 0.61 24.16
N ALA A 225 36.15 -0.52 23.53
CA ALA A 225 36.87 -1.05 22.37
C ALA A 225 36.16 -0.80 21.02
N SER A 226 34.99 -0.18 21.01
CA SER A 226 34.24 0.06 19.76
C SER A 226 34.60 1.39 19.12
N SER A 227 34.92 1.34 17.82
CA SER A 227 35.12 2.53 16.98
C SER A 227 33.77 3.18 16.67
N PHE A 228 33.34 4.13 17.49
CA PHE A 228 32.12 4.91 17.22
C PHE A 228 32.39 6.00 16.18
N SER A 229 31.51 6.10 15.18
CA SER A 229 31.69 7.06 14.07
C SER A 229 31.15 8.45 14.42
N ARG A 230 29.91 8.55 14.94
CA ARG A 230 29.25 9.81 15.30
C ARG A 230 28.15 9.61 16.34
N THR A 231 28.10 10.47 17.35
CA THR A 231 26.93 10.68 18.20
C THR A 231 26.14 11.89 17.70
N ALA A 232 24.82 11.85 17.82
CA ALA A 232 23.97 12.98 17.44
C ALA A 232 22.75 13.06 18.35
N ILE A 233 22.58 14.19 19.02
CA ILE A 233 21.40 14.44 19.84
C ILE A 233 20.21 14.85 18.97
N ALA A 234 19.10 14.13 19.18
CA ALA A 234 17.79 14.55 18.71
C ALA A 234 17.34 15.79 19.47
N ARG A 235 17.36 16.94 18.79
CA ARG A 235 16.91 18.23 19.35
C ARG A 235 15.43 18.45 19.02
N ASN A 236 14.66 18.96 19.97
CA ASN A 236 13.31 19.41 19.70
C ASN A 236 13.35 20.73 18.93
N VAL A 237 13.21 20.63 17.61
CA VAL A 237 13.29 21.76 16.69
C VAL A 237 11.94 22.46 16.46
N LYS A 238 10.93 22.24 17.32
CA LYS A 238 9.58 22.86 17.33
C LYS A 238 9.06 23.32 15.95
N ASP A 239 9.36 24.55 15.55
CA ASP A 239 8.81 25.18 14.35
C ASP A 239 9.67 24.98 13.07
N LEU A 240 10.91 24.49 13.20
CA LEU A 240 11.81 24.24 12.06
C LEU A 240 11.19 23.31 10.99
N PRO A 241 10.53 22.18 11.33
CA PRO A 241 9.91 21.33 10.31
C PRO A 241 8.79 22.06 9.58
N LYS A 242 8.04 22.94 10.28
CA LYS A 242 7.00 23.76 9.66
C LYS A 242 7.61 24.80 8.71
N LEU A 243 8.73 25.42 9.08
CA LEU A 243 9.46 26.38 8.24
C LEU A 243 10.00 25.70 6.98
N ILE A 244 10.63 24.52 7.11
CA ILE A 244 11.13 23.72 5.98
C ILE A 244 9.99 23.32 5.04
N GLU A 245 8.85 22.88 5.60
CA GLU A 245 7.69 22.53 4.79
C GLU A 245 7.11 23.75 4.06
N GLN A 246 7.03 24.91 4.72
CA GLN A 246 6.61 26.16 4.08
C GLN A 246 7.57 26.58 2.96
N HIS A 247 8.87 26.43 3.18
CA HIS A 247 9.90 26.69 2.17
C HIS A 247 9.69 25.79 0.95
N ASN A 248 9.60 24.47 1.15
CA ASN A 248 9.39 23.50 0.06
C ASN A 248 8.10 23.76 -0.72
N GLN A 249 7.01 24.14 -0.04
CA GLN A 249 5.76 24.51 -0.70
C GLN A 249 5.90 25.79 -1.53
N THR A 250 6.67 26.76 -1.05
CA THR A 250 6.90 28.03 -1.76
C THR A 250 7.77 27.82 -3.00
N VAL A 251 8.82 27.01 -2.90
CA VAL A 251 9.64 26.58 -4.04
C VAL A 251 8.79 25.87 -5.10
N ARG A 252 7.97 24.90 -4.71
CA ARG A 252 7.06 24.21 -5.64
C ARG A 252 6.09 25.15 -6.34
N LYS A 253 5.58 26.18 -5.64
CA LYS A 253 4.72 27.21 -6.26
C LYS A 253 5.50 28.05 -7.26
N LEU A 254 6.74 28.44 -6.94
CA LEU A 254 7.61 29.18 -7.84
C LEU A 254 7.89 28.35 -9.10
N GLU A 255 8.25 27.07 -8.95
CA GLU A 255 8.45 26.14 -10.07
C GLU A 255 7.21 26.03 -10.95
N GLN A 256 6.01 25.93 -10.38
CA GLN A 256 4.77 25.89 -11.14
C GLN A 256 4.50 27.19 -11.92
N VAL A 257 4.78 28.34 -11.32
CA VAL A 257 4.63 29.65 -11.97
C VAL A 257 5.66 29.78 -13.10
N LEU A 258 6.91 29.42 -12.83
CA LEU A 258 8.01 29.46 -13.80
C LEU A 258 7.75 28.51 -14.97
N ALA A 259 7.31 27.27 -14.71
CA ALA A 259 6.99 26.29 -15.74
C ALA A 259 5.84 26.75 -16.66
N LYS A 260 4.87 27.49 -16.12
CA LYS A 260 3.79 28.10 -16.92
C LYS A 260 4.29 29.29 -17.73
N TYR A 261 5.10 30.15 -17.11
CA TYR A 261 5.62 31.37 -17.73
C TYR A 261 6.63 31.05 -18.85
N MET A 262 7.53 30.10 -18.61
CA MET A 262 8.60 29.69 -19.52
C MET A 262 8.22 28.52 -20.44
N LYS A 263 6.91 28.27 -20.66
CA LYS A 263 6.45 27.16 -21.52
C LYS A 263 6.97 27.27 -22.96
N LYS A 264 7.23 28.49 -23.44
CA LYS A 264 7.88 28.79 -24.73
C LYS A 264 9.04 29.78 -24.48
N PRO A 265 10.29 29.30 -24.38
CA PRO A 265 11.44 30.15 -24.07
C PRO A 265 11.66 31.27 -25.10
N ASP A 266 11.33 31.01 -26.37
CA ASP A 266 11.56 31.95 -27.48
C ASP A 266 10.55 33.11 -27.52
N GLN A 267 9.44 33.02 -26.79
CA GLN A 267 8.36 34.01 -26.78
C GLN A 267 7.79 34.15 -25.36
N LEU A 268 8.51 34.86 -24.51
CA LEU A 268 8.03 35.18 -23.17
C LEU A 268 6.85 36.17 -23.26
N PRO A 269 5.74 35.91 -22.57
CA PRO A 269 4.64 36.85 -22.52
C PRO A 269 5.11 38.15 -21.84
N ALA A 270 4.74 39.29 -22.43
CA ALA A 270 5.12 40.63 -21.95
C ALA A 270 4.61 40.92 -20.53
N ALA A 271 3.47 40.32 -20.15
CA ALA A 271 2.93 40.42 -18.80
C ALA A 271 3.53 39.35 -17.88
N ARG A 272 4.12 39.79 -16.76
CA ARG A 272 4.60 38.90 -15.71
C ARG A 272 3.44 38.25 -14.95
N PRO A 273 3.61 37.01 -14.47
CA PRO A 273 2.58 36.33 -13.72
C PRO A 273 2.36 37.02 -12.37
N MET A 274 1.10 37.28 -12.03
CA MET A 274 0.72 37.96 -10.78
C MET A 274 0.08 36.96 -9.80
N CYS A 275 0.42 37.03 -8.52
CA CYS A 275 -0.21 36.23 -7.47
C CYS A 275 -0.73 37.09 -6.32
N LYS A 276 -1.60 36.52 -5.48
CA LYS A 276 -1.99 37.13 -4.21
C LYS A 276 -0.98 36.72 -3.14
N PRO A 277 -0.55 37.64 -2.25
CA PRO A 277 0.29 37.30 -1.11
C PRO A 277 -0.31 36.17 -0.27
N SER A 278 0.54 35.32 0.28
CA SER A 278 0.11 34.21 1.13
C SER A 278 -0.39 34.72 2.47
N LYS A 279 -1.52 34.19 2.96
CA LYS A 279 -2.03 34.54 4.31
C LYS A 279 -1.09 34.13 5.45
N LYS A 280 -0.16 33.20 5.18
CA LYS A 280 0.84 32.71 6.13
C LYS A 280 2.11 33.56 6.14
N ASP A 281 2.15 34.61 5.33
CA ASP A 281 3.24 35.57 5.30
C ASP A 281 3.13 36.48 6.54
N PRO A 282 4.21 36.63 7.35
CA PRO A 282 4.24 37.60 8.44
C PRO A 282 3.90 39.03 8.00
N SER A 283 4.29 39.39 6.77
CA SER A 283 4.05 40.71 6.17
C SER A 283 2.67 40.83 5.51
N PHE A 284 1.80 39.82 5.63
CA PHE A 284 0.49 39.81 4.96
C PHE A 284 -0.37 41.04 5.32
N ALA A 285 -0.29 41.52 6.56
CA ALA A 285 -1.06 42.66 7.04
C ALA A 285 -0.64 43.99 6.39
N THR A 286 0.59 44.08 5.87
CA THR A 286 1.13 45.28 5.20
C THR A 286 0.55 45.46 3.79
N TYR A 287 0.09 44.38 3.17
CA TYR A 287 -0.47 44.44 1.83
C TYR A 287 -1.92 44.96 1.84
N PRO A 288 -2.24 45.97 1.02
CA PRO A 288 -3.61 46.37 0.72
C PRO A 288 -4.51 45.19 0.34
N LYS A 289 -5.74 45.19 0.84
CA LYS A 289 -6.71 44.11 0.59
C LYS A 289 -6.93 43.92 -0.90
N GLY A 290 -6.55 42.75 -1.42
CA GLY A 290 -6.81 42.34 -2.81
C GLY A 290 -5.74 42.74 -3.82
N GLN A 291 -4.64 43.38 -3.40
CA GLN A 291 -3.51 43.68 -4.28
C GLN A 291 -2.90 42.39 -4.84
N LYS A 292 -2.64 42.38 -6.15
CA LYS A 292 -1.84 41.36 -6.80
C LYS A 292 -0.41 41.86 -6.89
N VAL A 293 0.54 41.00 -6.58
CA VAL A 293 1.99 41.26 -6.65
C VAL A 293 2.61 40.37 -7.73
N ASP A 294 3.78 40.75 -8.24
CA ASP A 294 4.56 39.89 -9.15
C ASP A 294 4.86 38.56 -8.42
N ALA A 295 4.40 37.45 -9.01
CA ALA A 295 4.49 36.14 -8.39
C ALA A 295 5.93 35.64 -8.28
N ILE A 296 6.78 35.97 -9.26
CA ILE A 296 8.17 35.48 -9.29
C ILE A 296 8.96 36.23 -8.22
N GLU A 297 8.86 37.55 -8.18
CA GLU A 297 9.58 38.38 -7.22
C GLU A 297 9.12 38.09 -5.78
N TYR A 298 7.81 38.05 -5.55
CA TYR A 298 7.24 37.74 -4.24
C TYR A 298 7.68 36.37 -3.72
N LEU A 299 7.55 35.31 -4.52
CA LEU A 299 7.93 33.96 -4.10
C LEU A 299 9.45 33.84 -3.89
N THR A 300 10.25 34.48 -4.73
CA THR A 300 11.72 34.50 -4.59
C THR A 300 12.15 35.20 -3.30
N GLN A 301 11.55 36.35 -2.99
CA GLN A 301 11.80 37.05 -1.74
C GLN A 301 11.39 36.19 -0.54
N ARG A 302 10.20 35.58 -0.59
CA ARG A 302 9.70 34.74 0.51
C ARG A 302 10.57 33.52 0.76
N ILE A 303 11.13 32.91 -0.28
CA ILE A 303 12.10 31.81 -0.15
C ILE A 303 13.33 32.28 0.63
N LYS A 304 13.91 33.43 0.26
CA LYS A 304 15.09 33.99 0.95
C LYS A 304 14.81 34.29 2.43
N GLU A 305 13.64 34.86 2.74
CA GLU A 305 13.23 35.09 4.13
C GLU A 305 13.14 33.79 4.93
N LEU A 306 12.48 32.77 4.36
CA LEU A 306 12.36 31.45 4.99
C LEU A 306 13.73 30.77 5.17
N GLU A 307 14.67 30.93 4.22
CA GLU A 307 16.03 30.42 4.36
C GLU A 307 16.78 31.08 5.52
N ILE A 308 16.60 32.39 5.73
CA ILE A 308 17.16 33.12 6.87
C ILE A 308 16.54 32.61 8.17
N GLU A 309 15.21 32.52 8.25
CA GLU A 309 14.50 31.98 9.43
C GLU A 309 14.96 30.55 9.77
N ILE A 310 15.12 29.68 8.76
CA ILE A 310 15.62 28.30 8.91
C ILE A 310 17.08 28.28 9.42
N LYS A 311 17.93 29.21 8.97
CA LYS A 311 19.33 29.28 9.38
C LYS A 311 19.48 29.78 10.82
N GLU A 312 18.60 30.67 11.27
CA GLU A 312 18.63 31.25 12.62
C GLU A 312 17.92 30.37 13.67
N ALA A 313 16.91 29.59 13.27
CA ALA A 313 16.15 28.73 14.17
C ALA A 313 17.00 27.75 15.03
N PRO A 314 18.05 27.08 14.49
CA PRO A 314 18.94 26.24 15.30
C PRO A 314 19.73 26.99 16.36
N ALA A 315 20.09 28.26 16.10
CA ALA A 315 20.81 29.10 17.05
C ALA A 315 19.89 29.60 18.18
N GLN A 316 18.66 29.97 17.85
CA GLN A 316 17.63 30.31 18.85
C GLN A 316 17.27 29.13 19.75
N CYS A 317 17.23 27.91 19.20
CA CYS A 317 17.01 26.71 20.00
C CYS A 317 18.19 26.41 20.95
N ARG A 318 19.42 26.84 20.64
CA ARG A 318 20.58 26.69 21.53
C ARG A 318 20.52 27.64 22.74
N SER A 319 20.01 28.85 22.57
CA SER A 319 19.94 29.84 23.66
C SER A 319 18.77 29.67 24.61
N MET A 320 17.68 29.00 24.21
CA MET A 320 16.49 28.80 25.04
C MET A 320 16.60 27.61 26.02
N PHE A 321 17.62 26.76 25.88
CA PHE A 321 17.85 25.57 26.72
C PHE A 321 19.11 25.66 27.59
N LEU A 322 19.79 26.81 27.60
CA LEU A 322 20.79 27.20 28.60
C LEU A 322 20.13 28.08 29.65
#